data_AF-A0A5Q3S2P7-F1
#
_entry.id   AF-A0A5Q3S2P7-F1
#
_cell.length_a   1.000
_cell.length_b   1.000
_cell.length_c   1.000
_cell.angle_alpha   90.00
_cell.angle_beta   90.00
_cell.angle_gamma   90.00
#
_symmetry.space_group_name_H-M   'P 1'
#
loop_
_entity.id
_entity.type
_entity.pdbx_description
1 polymer ?
#
loop_
_entity_poly.entity_id
_entity_poly.type
_entity_poly.pdbx_seq_one_letter_code
_entity_poly.pdbx_strand_id
1 'polypeptide(L)'
;MKWVTIVLSIALVWFQYSLWFGKGSWGHADELKEQLAVQEEKNQTLTLRNNFLAAEVDDLANGQEAISEIARVELGYVQDGETYYRFIERSR
;
A
#
# COMPACT_ATOMS: atom_id res chain seq x y z
N MET A 1 -47.67 43.49 15.67
CA MET A 1 -47.48 42.84 14.36
C MET A 1 -46.08 43.02 13.74
N LYS A 2 -45.50 44.24 13.70
CA LYS A 2 -44.20 44.52 13.04
C LYS A 2 -42.93 43.94 13.70
N TRP A 3 -42.97 43.65 14.99
CA TRP A 3 -41.82 43.09 15.72
C TRP A 3 -41.55 41.61 15.39
N VAL A 4 -42.61 40.82 15.17
CA VAL A 4 -42.51 39.41 14.77
C VAL A 4 -41.81 39.29 13.42
N THR A 5 -42.12 40.17 12.46
CA THR A 5 -41.47 40.18 11.16
C THR A 5 -39.97 40.50 11.26
N ILE A 6 -39.57 41.39 12.17
CA ILE A 6 -38.16 41.73 12.39
C ILE A 6 -37.40 40.52 12.98
N VAL A 7 -37.96 39.89 14.01
CA VAL A 7 -37.36 38.70 14.63
C VAL A 7 -37.25 37.56 13.62
N LEU A 8 -38.29 37.35 12.81
CA LEU A 8 -38.31 36.33 11.77
C LEU A 8 -37.27 36.62 10.69
N SER A 9 -37.12 37.87 10.25
CA SER A 9 -36.09 38.27 9.29
C SER A 9 -34.67 38.06 9.84
N ILE A 10 -34.42 38.39 11.12
CA ILE A 10 -33.13 38.17 11.76
C ILE A 10 -32.82 36.67 11.85
N ALA A 11 -33.79 35.85 12.27
CA ALA A 11 -33.64 34.40 12.31
C ALA A 11 -33.37 33.81 10.92
N LEU A 12 -34.04 34.34 9.88
CA LEU A 12 -33.83 33.92 8.50
C LEU A 12 -32.40 34.23 8.05
N VAL A 13 -31.92 35.46 8.26
CA VAL A 13 -30.57 35.88 7.87
C VAL A 13 -29.51 35.08 8.63
N TRP A 14 -29.71 34.83 9.91
CA TRP A 14 -28.83 33.98 10.72
C TRP A 14 -28.75 32.56 10.16
N PHE A 15 -29.89 31.97 9.79
CA PHE A 15 -29.94 30.62 9.23
C PHE A 15 -29.29 30.55 7.84
N GLN A 16 -29.52 31.56 6.99
CA GLN A 16 -28.85 31.67 5.69
C GLN A 16 -27.33 31.77 5.85
N TYR A 17 -26.86 32.59 6.79
CA TYR A 17 -25.44 32.70 7.12
C TYR A 17 -24.88 31.37 7.66
N SER A 18 -25.59 30.71 8.58
CA SER A 18 -25.20 29.41 9.11
C SER A 18 -25.18 28.31 8.04
N LEU A 19 -25.98 28.39 6.97
CA LEU A 19 -25.93 27.44 5.86
C LEU A 19 -24.78 27.75 4.89
N TRP A 20 -24.52 29.04 4.65
CA TRP A 20 -23.41 29.50 3.83
C TRP A 20 -22.05 29.37 4.51
N PHE A 21 -21.99 29.13 5.83
CA PHE A 21 -20.74 28.96 6.58
C PHE A 21 -20.68 27.68 7.44
N GLY A 22 -21.77 26.92 7.53
CA GLY A 22 -21.86 25.76 8.42
C GLY A 22 -21.71 24.43 7.70
N LYS A 23 -20.78 23.60 8.18
CA LYS A 23 -20.55 22.16 7.94
C LYS A 23 -20.43 21.66 6.48
N GLY A 24 -20.84 22.42 5.48
CA GLY A 24 -20.75 22.09 4.05
C GLY A 24 -20.26 23.25 3.17
N SER A 25 -19.93 24.40 3.75
CA SER A 25 -19.36 25.53 3.01
C SER A 25 -17.85 25.48 3.01
N TRP A 26 -17.28 25.10 1.86
CA TRP A 26 -15.94 25.32 1.29
C TRP A 26 -14.67 25.14 2.15
N GLY A 27 -14.69 25.24 3.48
CA GLY A 27 -13.52 25.01 4.34
C GLY A 27 -13.23 23.55 4.63
N HIS A 28 -14.24 22.67 4.60
CA HIS A 28 -14.06 21.25 4.94
C HIS A 28 -13.69 20.36 3.75
N ALA A 29 -13.94 20.83 2.52
CA ALA A 29 -13.54 20.10 1.32
C ALA A 29 -12.05 20.26 1.02
N ASP A 30 -11.45 21.37 1.47
CA ASP A 30 -10.04 21.67 1.22
C ASP A 30 -9.13 20.93 2.22
N GLU A 31 -9.49 20.93 3.50
CA GLU A 31 -8.76 20.18 4.53
C GLU A 31 -8.81 18.67 4.27
N LEU A 32 -9.95 18.14 3.81
CA LEU A 32 -10.07 16.73 3.48
C LEU A 32 -9.35 16.37 2.16
N LYS A 33 -9.23 17.31 1.22
CA LYS A 33 -8.40 17.15 0.02
C LYS A 33 -6.91 17.20 0.34
N GLU A 34 -6.49 18.09 1.22
CA GLU A 34 -5.10 18.22 1.64
C GLU A 34 -4.64 16.96 2.39
N GLN A 35 -5.48 16.43 3.29
CA GLN A 35 -5.21 15.16 3.96
C GLN A 35 -5.18 13.96 2.99
N LEU A 36 -6.03 13.97 1.95
CA LEU A 36 -6.02 12.94 0.91
C LEU A 36 -4.73 12.98 0.08
N ALA A 37 -4.27 14.17 -0.31
CA ALA A 37 -3.04 14.35 -1.08
C ALA A 37 -1.80 13.89 -0.31
N VAL A 38 -1.72 14.21 0.99
CA VAL A 38 -0.60 13.79 1.85
C VAL A 38 -0.58 12.27 2.09
N GLN A 39 -1.76 11.64 2.19
CA GLN A 39 -1.85 10.18 2.30
C GLN A 39 -1.50 9.47 1.00
N GLU A 40 -1.88 10.01 -0.14
CA GLU A 40 -1.61 9.41 -1.45
C GLU A 40 -0.10 9.41 -1.77
N GLU A 41 0.62 10.49 -1.48
CA GLU A 41 2.08 10.55 -1.64
C GLU A 41 2.81 9.53 -0.75
N LYS A 42 2.37 9.37 0.50
CA LYS A 42 2.90 8.35 1.42
C LYS A 42 2.64 6.94 0.91
N ASN A 43 1.44 6.68 0.41
CA ASN A 43 1.06 5.37 -0.09
C ASN A 43 1.84 4.99 -1.37
N GLN A 44 2.06 5.95 -2.27
CA GLN A 44 2.92 5.76 -3.45
C GLN A 44 4.35 5.39 -3.05
N THR A 45 4.93 6.10 -2.07
CA THR A 45 6.27 5.80 -1.56
C THR A 45 6.37 4.41 -0.93
N LEU A 46 5.36 4.01 -0.16
CA LEU A 46 5.31 2.68 0.46
C LEU A 46 5.12 1.57 -0.58
N THR A 47 4.31 1.80 -1.62
CA THR A 47 4.09 0.84 -2.70
C THR A 47 5.36 0.59 -3.50
N LEU A 48 6.13 1.65 -3.81
CA LEU A 48 7.42 1.51 -4.49
C LEU A 48 8.43 0.70 -3.66
N ARG A 49 8.50 0.94 -2.35
CA ARG A 49 9.36 0.15 -1.44
C ARG A 49 8.90 -1.29 -1.33
N ASN A 50 7.60 -1.54 -1.27
CA ASN A 50 7.06 -2.89 -1.19
C ASN A 50 7.38 -3.67 -2.46
N ASN A 51 7.23 -3.06 -3.64
CA ASN A 51 7.59 -3.69 -4.90
C ASN A 51 9.10 -4.00 -4.99
N PHE A 52 9.95 -3.10 -4.51
CA PHE A 52 11.40 -3.34 -4.46
C PHE A 52 11.75 -4.50 -3.51
N LEU A 53 11.19 -4.50 -2.30
CA LEU A 53 11.41 -5.57 -1.33
C LEU A 53 10.85 -6.92 -1.80
N ALA A 54 9.72 -6.92 -2.51
CA ALA A 54 9.15 -8.14 -3.08
C ALA A 54 10.05 -8.72 -4.17
N ALA A 55 10.61 -7.86 -5.04
CA ALA A 55 11.59 -8.27 -6.04
C ALA A 55 12.89 -8.78 -5.39
N GLU A 56 13.34 -8.17 -4.30
CA GLU A 56 14.54 -8.61 -3.58
C GLU A 56 14.31 -9.95 -2.86
N VAL A 57 13.13 -10.17 -2.28
CA VAL A 57 12.76 -11.49 -1.71
C VAL A 57 12.72 -12.57 -2.80
N ASP A 58 12.17 -12.25 -3.96
CA ASP A 58 12.14 -13.17 -5.10
C ASP A 58 13.56 -13.47 -5.64
N ASP A 59 14.42 -12.46 -5.74
CA ASP A 59 15.82 -12.63 -6.15
C ASP A 59 16.62 -13.45 -5.11
N LEU A 60 16.43 -13.22 -3.80
CA LEU A 60 17.06 -14.03 -2.76
C LEU A 60 16.56 -15.49 -2.74
N ALA A 61 15.29 -15.72 -3.11
CA ALA A 61 14.73 -17.07 -3.20
C ALA A 61 15.31 -17.81 -4.41
N ASN A 62 15.28 -17.19 -5.59
CA ASN A 62 15.84 -17.75 -6.82
C ASN A 62 17.36 -17.89 -6.75
N GLY A 63 18.05 -16.96 -6.09
CA GLY A 63 19.50 -17.00 -5.87
C GLY A 63 19.92 -18.15 -4.95
N GLN A 64 19.14 -18.46 -3.91
CA GLN A 64 19.37 -19.66 -3.08
C GLN A 64 19.11 -20.95 -3.84
N GLU A 65 18.08 -21.00 -4.67
CA GLU A 65 17.77 -22.17 -5.49
C GLU A 65 18.92 -22.42 -6.49
N ALA A 66 19.41 -21.38 -7.18
CA ALA A 66 20.56 -21.48 -8.08
C ALA A 66 21.85 -21.96 -7.37
N ILE A 67 22.12 -21.46 -6.16
CA ILE A 67 23.27 -21.91 -5.35
C ILE A 67 23.10 -23.38 -4.94
N SER A 68 21.88 -23.79 -4.58
CA SER A 68 21.58 -25.18 -4.21
C SER A 68 21.75 -26.14 -5.40
N GLU A 69 21.40 -25.70 -6.61
CA GLU A 69 21.59 -26.48 -7.84
C GLU A 69 23.08 -26.65 -8.15
N ILE A 70 23.89 -25.58 -8.04
CA ILE A 70 25.35 -25.67 -8.17
C ILE A 70 25.96 -26.59 -7.13
N ALA A 71 25.56 -26.48 -5.85
CA ALA A 71 26.05 -27.36 -4.79
C ALA A 71 25.70 -28.84 -5.04
N ARG A 72 24.50 -29.13 -5.55
CA ARG A 72 24.05 -30.49 -5.88
C ARG A 72 24.80 -31.06 -7.09
N VAL A 73 25.02 -30.25 -8.14
CA VAL A 73 25.62 -30.69 -9.41
C VAL A 73 27.14 -30.75 -9.37
N GLU A 74 27.82 -29.73 -8.84
CA GLU A 74 29.29 -29.65 -8.84
C GLU A 74 29.93 -30.26 -7.59
N LEU A 75 29.33 -30.06 -6.42
CA LEU A 75 29.93 -30.48 -5.15
C LEU A 75 29.38 -31.83 -4.65
N GLY A 76 28.37 -32.38 -5.33
CA GLY A 76 27.70 -33.62 -4.90
C GLY A 76 27.03 -33.47 -3.54
N TYR A 77 26.61 -32.25 -3.18
CA TYR A 77 25.94 -31.98 -1.92
C TYR A 77 24.58 -32.69 -1.88
N VAL A 78 24.37 -33.49 -0.83
CA VAL A 78 23.12 -34.20 -0.56
C VAL A 78 22.67 -33.80 0.84
N GLN A 79 21.43 -33.32 0.96
CA GLN A 79 20.90 -32.87 2.24
C GLN A 79 20.50 -34.07 3.12
N ASP A 80 20.56 -33.93 4.45
CA ASP A 80 20.16 -34.98 5.39
C ASP A 80 18.71 -35.40 5.13
N GLY A 81 18.52 -36.66 4.70
CA GLY A 81 17.21 -37.25 4.36
C GLY A 81 16.95 -37.45 2.86
N GLU A 82 17.82 -37.00 1.96
CA GLU A 82 17.69 -37.24 0.52
C GLU A 82 18.42 -38.53 0.06
N THR A 83 17.82 -39.29 -0.87
CA THR A 83 18.43 -40.48 -1.47
C THR A 83 19.02 -40.14 -2.82
N TYR A 84 20.35 -40.11 -2.92
CA TYR A 84 21.08 -39.81 -4.15
C TYR A 84 21.19 -41.06 -5.06
N TYR A 85 20.66 -40.96 -6.28
CA TYR A 85 20.76 -42.02 -7.30
C TYR A 85 21.77 -41.62 -8.38
N ARG A 86 22.88 -42.35 -8.47
CA ARG A 86 23.86 -42.21 -9.56
C ARG A 86 23.73 -43.38 -10.54
N PHE A 87 23.21 -43.10 -11.72
CA PHE A 87 23.16 -44.08 -12.81
C PHE A 87 24.57 -44.23 -13.39
N ILE A 88 25.23 -45.35 -13.11
CA ILE A 88 26.50 -45.70 -13.74
C ILE A 88 26.16 -46.46 -15.01
N GLU A 89 26.39 -45.85 -16.16
CA GLU A 89 26.18 -46.52 -17.44
C GLU A 89 27.23 -47.64 -17.57
N ARG A 90 26.75 -48.88 -17.68
CA ARG A 90 27.63 -50.05 -17.78
C ARG A 90 28.34 -49.99 -19.13
N SER A 91 29.61 -49.57 -19.12
CA SER A 91 30.46 -49.58 -20.31
C SER A 91 30.43 -50.98 -20.94
N ARG A 92 30.00 -51.04 -22.20
CA ARG A 92 29.96 -52.26 -23.01
C ARG A 92 31.33 -52.56 -23.61
#